data_AF-A0A7S0NYI0-F1
#
_entry.id   AF-A0A7S0NYI0-F1
#
_cell.length_a   1.000
_cell.length_b   1.000
_cell.length_c   1.000
_cell.angle_alpha   90.00
_cell.angle_beta   90.00
_cell.angle_gamma   90.00
#
_symmetry.space_group_name_H-M   'P 1'
#
loop_
_entity.id
_entity.type
_entity.pdbx_description
1 polymer ?
#
loop_
_entity_poly.entity_id
_entity_poly.type
_entity_poly.pdbx_seq_one_letter_code
_entity_poly.pdbx_strand_id
1 'polypeptide(L)'
;GGSGAERLTRIELPSGTYEYEGERGAEKAVRGALPDGQVHHYGVSGTEGLTRVALPSGEVRHYVGDYTAAPRLTRIELPDGDVRLYEGGNGAERLARIEHADGSVHHYVGTRGAERLGQLEQPDGAVYHYDGERGGERL
;
A
#
# COMPACT_ATOMS: atom_id res chain seq x y z
N GLY A 1 18.40 -37.88 1.66
CA GLY A 1 18.41 -36.73 2.58
C GLY A 1 17.07 -36.06 2.46
N GLY A 2 16.33 -35.92 3.57
CA GLY A 2 14.93 -35.53 3.56
C GLY A 2 14.72 -34.15 2.94
N SER A 3 13.81 -34.07 1.98
CA SER A 3 13.27 -32.82 1.47
C SER A 3 12.70 -32.02 2.64
N GLY A 4 13.28 -30.87 2.94
CA GLY A 4 12.67 -29.84 3.78
C GLY A 4 11.43 -29.34 3.07
N ALA A 5 10.33 -30.09 3.18
CA ALA A 5 9.10 -29.76 2.51
C ALA A 5 8.53 -28.47 3.13
N GLU A 6 8.35 -27.45 2.30
CA GLU A 6 7.60 -26.25 2.63
C GLU A 6 6.24 -26.66 3.20
N ARG A 7 5.89 -26.10 4.36
CA ARG A 7 4.66 -26.43 5.08
C ARG A 7 3.78 -25.20 5.19
N LEU A 8 2.56 -25.28 4.66
CA LEU A 8 1.50 -24.35 5.00
C LEU A 8 0.82 -24.79 6.31
N THR A 9 0.88 -23.96 7.34
CA THR A 9 0.20 -24.18 8.62
C THR A 9 -0.84 -23.11 8.85
N ARG A 10 -2.07 -23.50 9.23
CA ARG A 10 -3.13 -22.59 9.65
C ARG A 10 -3.33 -22.65 11.16
N ILE A 11 -3.38 -21.49 11.81
CA ILE A 11 -3.61 -21.35 13.25
C ILE A 11 -4.85 -20.45 13.45
N GLU A 12 -5.80 -20.92 14.25
CA GLU A 12 -7.01 -20.19 14.61
C GLU A 12 -6.91 -19.72 16.05
N LEU A 13 -7.04 -18.41 16.26
CA LEU A 13 -6.97 -17.74 17.55
C LEU A 13 -8.18 -16.81 17.72
N PRO A 14 -8.55 -16.41 18.94
CA PRO A 14 -9.55 -15.35 19.16
C PRO A 14 -9.18 -14.02 18.46
N SER A 15 -7.88 -13.78 18.26
CA SER A 15 -7.34 -12.61 17.54
C SER A 15 -7.29 -12.77 16.03
N GLY A 16 -7.80 -13.87 15.46
CA GLY A 16 -7.87 -14.10 14.02
C GLY A 16 -7.33 -15.45 13.56
N THR A 17 -7.38 -15.66 12.25
CA THR A 17 -6.83 -16.84 11.58
C THR A 17 -5.54 -16.47 10.86
N TYR A 18 -4.48 -17.23 11.08
CA TYR A 18 -3.15 -16.96 10.53
C TYR A 18 -2.65 -18.15 9.72
N GLU A 19 -2.08 -17.85 8.56
CA GLU A 19 -1.44 -18.83 7.67
C GLU A 19 0.07 -18.58 7.68
N TYR A 20 0.83 -19.66 7.79
CA TYR A 20 2.29 -19.67 7.87
C TYR A 20 2.87 -20.58 6.80
N GLU A 21 3.95 -20.15 6.17
CA GLU A 21 4.62 -20.88 5.10
C GLU A 21 6.14 -20.88 5.31
N GLY A 22 6.81 -21.95 4.91
CA GLY A 22 8.26 -22.07 4.96
C GLY A 22 8.74 -23.47 5.35
N GLU A 23 10.05 -23.62 5.49
CA GLU A 23 10.65 -24.86 5.98
C GLU A 23 10.26 -25.14 7.43
N ARG A 24 10.20 -26.43 7.81
CA ARG A 24 9.88 -26.85 9.18
C ARG A 24 10.82 -26.18 10.19
N GLY A 25 10.25 -25.43 11.12
CA GLY A 25 11.00 -24.70 12.16
C GLY A 25 11.43 -23.29 11.75
N ALA A 26 11.12 -22.88 10.52
CA ALA A 26 11.40 -21.55 9.97
C ALA A 26 10.17 -20.95 9.27
N GLU A 27 8.96 -21.45 9.57
CA GLU A 27 7.74 -20.94 8.96
C GLU A 27 7.48 -19.48 9.35
N LYS A 28 7.04 -18.68 8.38
CA LYS A 28 6.72 -17.26 8.55
C LYS A 28 5.26 -17.03 8.29
N ALA A 29 4.64 -16.11 9.04
CA ALA A 29 3.28 -15.69 8.73
C ALA A 29 3.26 -15.09 7.32
N VAL A 30 2.30 -15.50 6.50
CA VAL A 30 2.08 -14.98 5.13
C VAL A 30 0.74 -14.28 5.01
N ARG A 31 -0.21 -14.65 5.87
CA ARG A 31 -1.55 -14.06 5.89
C ARG A 31 -2.15 -14.08 7.31
N GLY A 32 -2.83 -13.00 7.68
CA GLY A 32 -3.63 -12.92 8.89
C GLY A 32 -5.01 -12.34 8.58
N ALA A 33 -6.08 -13.04 8.95
CA ALA A 33 -7.46 -12.57 8.86
C ALA A 33 -7.95 -12.25 10.28
N LEU A 34 -8.18 -10.97 10.56
CA LEU A 34 -8.51 -10.46 11.89
C LEU A 34 -10.04 -10.44 12.13
N PRO A 35 -10.49 -10.44 13.40
CA PRO A 35 -11.91 -10.42 13.75
C PRO A 35 -12.68 -9.20 13.26
N ASP A 36 -11.99 -8.07 13.08
CA ASP A 36 -12.56 -6.84 12.52
C ASP A 36 -12.69 -6.88 10.98
N GLY A 37 -12.33 -8.02 10.36
CA GLY A 37 -12.42 -8.27 8.93
C GLY A 37 -11.21 -7.78 8.13
N GLN A 38 -10.19 -7.19 8.77
CA GLN A 38 -8.96 -6.85 8.08
C GLN A 38 -8.19 -8.12 7.67
N VAL A 39 -7.58 -8.07 6.48
CA VAL A 39 -6.69 -9.14 6.00
C VAL A 39 -5.30 -8.56 5.75
N HIS A 40 -4.32 -9.06 6.49
CA HIS A 40 -2.92 -8.67 6.41
C HIS A 40 -2.14 -9.71 5.61
N HIS A 41 -1.24 -9.26 4.74
CA HIS A 41 -0.29 -10.10 4.03
C HIS A 41 1.13 -9.68 4.38
N TYR A 42 2.02 -10.67 4.44
CA TYR A 42 3.39 -10.50 4.88
C TYR A 42 4.36 -11.05 3.83
N GLY A 43 5.52 -10.41 3.69
CA GLY A 43 6.59 -10.85 2.80
C GLY A 43 7.34 -12.06 3.35
N VAL A 44 7.70 -13.00 2.48
CA VAL A 44 8.43 -14.24 2.85
C VAL A 44 9.96 -14.12 2.75
N SER A 45 10.48 -13.14 2.00
CA SER A 45 11.91 -13.02 1.70
C SER A 45 12.53 -11.74 2.26
N GLY A 46 13.48 -11.90 3.20
CA GLY A 46 14.46 -10.88 3.62
C GLY A 46 13.95 -9.60 4.30
N THR A 47 12.66 -9.29 4.14
CA THR A 47 11.91 -8.23 4.80
C THR A 47 10.60 -8.87 5.25
N GLU A 48 10.54 -9.28 6.52
CA GLU A 48 9.34 -9.87 7.15
C GLU A 48 8.28 -8.79 7.39
N GLY A 49 8.05 -7.95 6.37
CA GLY A 49 7.24 -6.75 6.36
C GLY A 49 5.80 -7.04 6.06
N LEU A 50 4.90 -6.27 6.67
CA LEU A 50 3.53 -6.11 6.17
C LEU A 50 3.61 -5.57 4.74
N THR A 51 3.09 -6.30 3.76
CA THR A 51 3.13 -5.91 2.34
C THR A 51 1.79 -5.37 1.88
N ARG A 52 0.69 -5.90 2.43
CA ARG A 52 -0.67 -5.51 2.01
C ARG A 52 -1.65 -5.64 3.15
N VAL A 53 -2.56 -4.67 3.27
CA VAL A 53 -3.73 -4.72 4.15
C VAL A 53 -4.98 -4.50 3.31
N ALA A 54 -5.90 -5.44 3.33
CA ALA A 54 -7.25 -5.27 2.80
C ALA A 54 -8.20 -4.97 3.96
N LEU A 55 -8.93 -3.87 3.86
CA LEU A 55 -9.93 -3.44 4.82
C LEU A 55 -11.33 -3.93 4.40
N PRO A 56 -12.25 -4.14 5.36
CA PRO A 56 -13.64 -4.49 5.05
C PRO A 56 -14.37 -3.47 4.18
N SER A 57 -13.93 -2.21 4.20
CA SER A 57 -14.45 -1.14 3.35
C SER A 57 -14.16 -1.35 1.86
N GLY A 58 -13.27 -2.28 1.50
CA GLY A 58 -12.77 -2.49 0.14
C GLY A 58 -11.46 -1.74 -0.14
N GLU A 59 -11.02 -0.87 0.77
CA GLU A 59 -9.72 -0.20 0.65
C GLU A 59 -8.57 -1.19 0.82
N VAL A 60 -7.58 -1.11 -0.07
CA VAL A 60 -6.37 -1.94 -0.04
C VAL A 60 -5.14 -1.06 0.06
N ARG A 61 -4.31 -1.27 1.07
CA ARG A 61 -3.05 -0.55 1.29
C ARG A 61 -1.87 -1.45 0.99
N HIS A 62 -0.89 -0.94 0.27
CA HIS A 62 0.37 -1.62 -0.01
C HIS A 62 1.54 -0.92 0.62
N TYR A 63 2.50 -1.71 1.08
CA TYR A 63 3.66 -1.23 1.76
C TYR A 63 4.95 -1.88 1.27
N VAL A 64 6.06 -1.18 1.46
CA VAL A 64 7.41 -1.67 1.17
C VAL A 64 8.32 -1.35 2.35
N GLY A 65 9.13 -2.34 2.74
CA GLY A 65 10.16 -2.18 3.77
C GLY A 65 10.10 -3.27 4.82
N ASP A 66 11.06 -3.23 5.73
CA ASP A 66 11.13 -4.13 6.86
C ASP A 66 10.10 -3.73 7.93
N TYR A 67 9.43 -4.71 8.54
CA TYR A 67 8.48 -4.47 9.63
C TYR A 67 9.12 -3.73 10.81
N THR A 68 10.38 -4.03 11.11
CA THR A 68 11.15 -3.42 12.20
C THR A 68 11.53 -1.97 11.92
N ALA A 69 11.54 -1.55 10.65
CA ALA A 69 11.92 -0.20 10.23
C ALA A 69 10.72 0.72 9.93
N ALA A 70 9.51 0.30 10.31
CA ALA A 70 8.22 0.85 9.90
C ALA A 70 8.02 0.77 8.37
N PRO A 71 7.10 -0.10 7.89
CA PRO A 71 6.89 -0.26 6.46
C PRO A 71 6.30 1.01 5.86
N ARG A 72 6.79 1.41 4.68
CA ARG A 72 6.35 2.63 4.00
C ARG A 72 5.12 2.36 3.16
N LEU A 73 4.10 3.21 3.29
CA LEU A 73 2.94 3.17 2.41
C LEU A 73 3.34 3.62 1.00
N THR A 74 3.04 2.81 -0.01
CA THR A 74 3.35 3.11 -1.42
C THR A 74 2.09 3.29 -2.25
N ARG A 75 1.00 2.61 -1.89
CA ARG A 75 -0.24 2.62 -2.68
C ARG A 75 -1.46 2.40 -1.80
N ILE A 76 -2.54 3.12 -2.10
CA ILE A 76 -3.89 2.83 -1.62
C ILE A 76 -4.79 2.65 -2.84
N GLU A 77 -5.49 1.53 -2.92
CA GLU A 77 -6.59 1.30 -3.86
C GLU A 77 -7.90 1.49 -3.11
N LEU A 78 -8.78 2.34 -3.64
CA LEU A 78 -10.06 2.67 -3.05
C LEU A 78 -11.20 1.89 -3.73
N PRO A 79 -12.33 1.69 -3.01
CA PRO A 79 -13.46 0.92 -3.55
C PRO A 79 -14.14 1.57 -4.76
N ASP A 80 -13.99 2.87 -4.93
CA ASP A 80 -14.51 3.64 -6.06
C ASP A 80 -13.64 3.50 -7.33
N GLY A 81 -12.48 2.84 -7.22
CA GLY A 81 -11.54 2.62 -8.32
C GLY A 81 -10.35 3.56 -8.30
N ASP A 82 -10.33 4.57 -7.41
CA ASP A 82 -9.20 5.49 -7.31
C ASP A 82 -7.96 4.80 -6.73
N VAL A 83 -6.80 5.15 -7.27
CA VAL A 83 -5.50 4.67 -6.80
C VAL A 83 -4.65 5.86 -6.37
N ARG A 84 -4.27 5.90 -5.09
CA ARG A 84 -3.35 6.91 -4.54
C ARG A 84 -1.95 6.32 -4.41
N LEU A 85 -0.97 6.98 -5.01
CA LEU A 85 0.43 6.58 -5.02
C LEU A 85 1.24 7.53 -4.13
N TYR A 86 2.09 6.94 -3.30
CA TYR A 86 2.90 7.64 -2.33
C TYR A 86 4.39 7.37 -2.59
N GLU A 87 5.21 8.38 -2.36
CA GLU A 87 6.67 8.28 -2.46
C GLU A 87 7.34 8.94 -1.26
N GLY A 88 8.60 8.58 -1.00
CA GLY A 88 9.38 9.14 0.11
C GLY A 88 10.14 8.09 0.90
N GLY A 89 11.02 8.57 1.77
CA GLY A 89 11.69 7.76 2.79
C GLY A 89 10.78 7.50 3.99
N ASN A 90 11.21 6.63 4.90
CA ASN A 90 10.46 6.25 6.10
C ASN A 90 10.02 7.49 6.89
N GLY A 91 8.71 7.66 7.08
CA GLY A 91 8.15 8.78 7.82
C GLY A 91 8.09 10.09 7.03
N ALA A 92 8.45 10.09 5.75
CA ALA A 92 8.34 11.23 4.84
C ALA A 92 7.47 10.94 3.61
N GLU A 93 6.65 9.87 3.66
CA GLU A 93 5.78 9.49 2.56
C GLU A 93 4.80 10.63 2.25
N ARG A 94 4.81 11.07 0.99
CA ARG A 94 3.99 12.15 0.46
C ARG A 94 3.08 11.62 -0.64
N LEU A 95 1.95 12.27 -0.87
CA LEU A 95 1.11 11.96 -2.04
C LEU A 95 1.86 12.39 -3.31
N ALA A 96 2.12 11.44 -4.21
CA ALA A 96 2.81 11.69 -5.47
C ALA A 96 1.81 11.80 -6.63
N ARG A 97 0.82 10.92 -6.65
CA ARG A 97 -0.12 10.79 -7.77
C ARG A 97 -1.44 10.20 -7.31
N ILE A 98 -2.54 10.61 -7.95
CA ILE A 98 -3.83 9.92 -7.90
C ILE A 98 -4.20 9.53 -9.33
N GLU A 99 -4.55 8.27 -9.53
CA GLU A 99 -5.20 7.77 -10.73
C GLU A 99 -6.67 7.62 -10.39
N HIS A 100 -7.53 8.37 -11.05
CA HIS A 100 -8.96 8.33 -10.80
C HIS A 100 -9.63 7.25 -11.64
N ALA A 101 -10.76 6.75 -11.14
CA ALA A 101 -11.54 5.74 -11.85
C ALA A 101 -12.03 6.19 -13.24
N ASP A 102 -12.16 7.50 -13.46
CA ASP A 102 -12.53 8.09 -14.75
C ASP A 102 -11.39 8.13 -15.78
N GLY A 103 -10.18 7.73 -15.39
CA GLY A 103 -8.98 7.71 -16.21
C GLY A 103 -8.12 8.97 -16.12
N SER A 104 -8.56 10.00 -15.38
CA SER A 104 -7.75 11.19 -15.13
C SER A 104 -6.63 10.89 -14.14
N VAL A 105 -5.50 11.61 -14.28
CA VAL A 105 -4.32 11.43 -13.45
C VAL A 105 -3.88 12.77 -12.88
N HIS A 106 -3.80 12.85 -11.55
CA HIS A 106 -3.36 14.04 -10.83
C HIS A 106 -1.95 13.81 -10.29
N HIS A 107 -0.99 14.63 -10.69
CA HIS A 107 0.38 14.63 -10.19
C HIS A 107 0.59 15.73 -9.15
N TYR A 108 1.15 15.35 -8.01
CA TYR A 108 1.33 16.22 -6.86
C TYR A 108 2.81 16.52 -6.61
N VAL A 109 3.09 17.78 -6.26
CA VAL A 109 4.43 18.29 -5.93
C VAL A 109 4.42 18.91 -4.53
N GLY A 110 5.59 18.96 -3.89
CA GLY A 110 5.74 19.49 -2.53
C GLY A 110 6.22 18.44 -1.53
N THR A 111 6.32 18.81 -0.27
CA THR A 111 6.72 17.92 0.82
C THR A 111 5.51 17.25 1.46
N ARG A 112 5.74 16.20 2.25
CA ARG A 112 4.69 15.54 3.05
C ARG A 112 3.84 16.57 3.80
N GLY A 113 2.53 16.54 3.58
CA GLY A 113 1.54 17.44 4.21
C GLY A 113 1.38 18.81 3.53
N ALA A 114 2.20 19.14 2.55
CA ALA A 114 2.18 20.39 1.79
C ALA A 114 2.08 20.14 0.27
N GLU A 115 1.60 18.97 -0.13
CA GLU A 115 1.44 18.59 -1.52
C GLU A 115 0.36 19.43 -2.20
N ARG A 116 0.61 19.78 -3.47
CA ARG A 116 -0.30 20.54 -4.33
C ARG A 116 -0.32 19.94 -5.73
N LEU A 117 -1.42 20.13 -6.46
CA LEU A 117 -1.53 19.70 -7.85
C LEU A 117 -0.49 20.47 -8.67
N GLY A 118 0.41 19.75 -9.35
CA GLY A 118 1.36 20.33 -10.29
C GLY A 118 1.00 20.01 -11.74
N GLN A 119 0.32 18.89 -11.97
CA GLN A 119 -0.10 18.48 -13.31
C GLN A 119 -1.36 17.62 -13.26
N LEU A 120 -2.23 17.80 -14.24
CA LEU A 120 -3.44 17.01 -14.48
C LEU A 120 -3.37 16.44 -15.90
N GLU A 121 -3.59 15.14 -16.03
CA GLU A 121 -3.77 14.46 -17.30
C GLU A 121 -5.22 13.99 -17.41
N GLN A 122 -5.87 14.32 -18.51
CA GLN A 122 -7.23 13.87 -18.80
C GLN A 122 -7.21 12.54 -19.58
N PRO A 123 -8.31 11.76 -19.56
CA PRO A 123 -8.40 10.51 -20.31
C PRO A 123 -8.20 10.65 -21.82
N ASP A 124 -8.46 11.85 -22.37
CA ASP A 124 -8.25 12.17 -23.78
C ASP A 124 -6.80 12.54 -24.12
N GLY A 125 -5.91 12.53 -23.12
CA GLY A 125 -4.50 12.88 -23.25
C GLY A 125 -4.20 14.38 -23.08
N ALA A 126 -5.18 15.23 -22.80
CA ALA A 126 -4.92 16.64 -22.48
C ALA A 126 -4.15 16.76 -21.17
N VAL A 127 -3.12 17.60 -21.16
CA VAL A 127 -2.25 17.83 -19.98
C VAL A 127 -2.30 19.30 -19.58
N TYR A 128 -2.59 19.55 -18.30
CA TYR A 128 -2.60 20.87 -17.69
C TYR A 128 -1.51 20.95 -16.63
N HIS A 129 -0.71 22.01 -16.65
CA HIS A 129 0.32 22.29 -15.65
C HIS A 129 -0.15 23.42 -14.72
N TYR A 130 0.10 23.26 -13.42
CA TYR A 130 -0.31 24.20 -12.39
C TYR A 130 0.91 24.73 -11.67
N ASP A 131 1.16 26.03 -11.83
CA ASP A 131 2.20 26.76 -11.12
C ASP A 131 1.56 27.67 -10.06
N GLY A 132 1.89 27.44 -8.78
CA GLY A 132 1.41 28.26 -7.68
C GLY A 132 1.50 27.58 -6.32
N GLU A 133 1.43 28.35 -5.23
CA GLU A 133 1.24 27.81 -3.88
C GLU A 133 -0.23 27.43 -3.66
N ARG A 134 -0.48 26.45 -2.78
CA ARG A 134 -1.82 25.95 -2.45
C ARG A 134 -2.76 27.11 -2.11
N GLY A 135 -3.82 27.30 -2.91
CA GLY A 135 -4.80 28.39 -2.74
C GLY A 135 -4.67 29.56 -3.74
N GLY A 136 -3.77 29.47 -4.73
CA GLY A 136 -3.57 30.51 -5.76
C GLY A 136 -4.07 30.18 -7.17
N GLU A 137 -4.87 29.13 -7.35
CA GLU A 137 -5.34 28.69 -8.68
C GLU A 137 -6.27 29.75 -9.31
N ARG A 138 -5.77 30.49 -10.32
CA ARG A 138 -6.62 31.30 -11.22
C ARG A 138 -7.00 30.47 -12.44
N LEU A 139 -8.30 30.47 -12.74
CA LEU A 139 -8.88 30.09 -14.03
C LEU A 139 -8.39 31.03 -15.15
#